data_AF-A0A0F9ETW6-F1
#
_entry.id   AF-A0A0F9ETW6-F1
#
_cell.length_a   1.000
_cell.length_b   1.000
_cell.length_c   1.000
_cell.angle_alpha   90.00
_cell.angle_beta   90.00
_cell.angle_gamma   90.00
#
_symmetry.space_group_name_H-M   'P 1'
#
loop_
_entity.id
_entity.type
_entity.pdbx_description
1 polymer ?
#
loop_
_entity_poly.entity_id
_entity_poly.type
_entity_poly.pdbx_seq_one_letter_code
_entity_poly.pdbx_strand_id
1 'polypeptide(L)'
;GYTTAALEKFALWHERDISHSSVERVILPDACTLLDYTLDLFTGIVRGLQVYPENMRRNLELTQGLVFSHRVLLALIDKGLSRQEAYKLVQENAMRAWRERTPFLDLLCEDEDVLRHLSREELASLFDYEFYTQHVDDSFRRVGL
;
A
#
# COMPACT_ATOMS: atom_id res chain seq x y z
N GLY A 1 13.35 -0.32 23.63
CA GLY A 1 13.81 -0.44 25.03
C GLY A 1 15.11 -1.21 25.10
N TYR A 2 15.04 -2.54 25.08
CA TYR A 2 16.21 -3.42 25.29
C TYR A 2 17.36 -3.23 24.27
N THR A 3 17.08 -2.87 23.01
CA THR A 3 18.12 -2.60 22.00
C THR A 3 19.08 -1.49 22.41
N THR A 4 18.57 -0.39 22.99
CA THR A 4 19.41 0.74 23.43
C THR A 4 20.34 0.31 24.57
N ALA A 5 19.80 -0.36 25.59
CA ALA A 5 20.59 -0.91 26.70
C ALA A 5 21.62 -1.95 26.21
N ALA A 6 21.29 -2.73 25.18
CA ALA A 6 22.21 -3.68 24.55
C ALA A 6 23.33 -3.00 23.76
N LEU A 7 23.12 -1.78 23.24
CA LEU A 7 24.13 -1.01 22.54
C LEU A 7 25.05 -0.27 23.52
N GLU A 8 24.49 0.30 24.58
CA GLU A 8 25.25 1.06 25.60
C GLU A 8 26.27 0.19 26.35
N LYS A 9 26.05 -1.12 26.44
CA LYS A 9 26.98 -2.06 27.09
C LYS A 9 28.22 -2.45 26.26
N PHE A 10 28.37 -2.00 25.01
CA PHE A 10 29.49 -2.42 24.14
C PHE A 10 30.83 -1.75 24.45
N ALA A 11 30.83 -0.49 24.90
CA ALA A 11 32.04 0.28 25.14
C ALA A 11 32.64 0.00 26.53
N LEU A 12 32.99 -1.26 26.80
CA LEU A 12 33.60 -1.68 28.05
C LEU A 12 35.03 -1.15 28.22
N TRP A 13 35.45 -0.91 29.45
CA TRP A 13 36.76 -0.33 29.74
C TRP A 13 37.87 -1.39 29.74
N HIS A 14 38.95 -1.11 29.02
CA HIS A 14 40.16 -1.95 28.89
C HIS A 14 39.81 -3.40 28.47
N GLU A 15 40.28 -4.42 29.21
CA GLU A 15 40.07 -5.83 28.87
C GLU A 15 38.64 -6.31 29.18
N ARG A 16 37.95 -5.66 30.15
CA ARG A 16 36.52 -5.78 30.49
C ARG A 16 36.19 -5.08 31.81
N ASP A 17 34.97 -4.56 31.92
CA ASP A 17 34.30 -4.27 33.19
C ASP A 17 32.98 -5.07 33.31
N ILE A 18 32.33 -5.05 34.48
CA ILE A 18 31.15 -5.90 34.78
C ILE A 18 29.79 -5.19 34.58
N SER A 19 29.77 -3.94 34.14
CA SER A 19 28.53 -3.13 34.03
C SER A 19 27.46 -3.78 33.14
N HIS A 20 27.89 -4.46 32.06
CA HIS A 20 27.01 -5.21 31.17
C HIS A 20 26.24 -6.34 31.86
N SER A 21 26.77 -6.91 32.95
CA SER A 21 26.20 -8.10 33.59
C SER A 21 24.83 -7.84 34.23
N SER A 22 24.62 -6.69 34.87
CA SER A 22 23.31 -6.35 35.46
C SER A 22 22.26 -6.09 34.39
N VAL A 23 22.66 -5.45 33.28
CA VAL A 23 21.81 -5.20 32.12
C VAL A 23 21.42 -6.53 31.46
N GLU A 24 22.39 -7.40 31.18
CA GLU A 24 22.19 -8.69 30.51
C GLU A 24 21.30 -9.65 31.30
N ARG A 25 21.38 -9.65 32.63
CA ARG A 25 20.48 -10.45 33.49
C ARG A 25 19.01 -10.09 33.33
N VAL A 26 18.70 -8.88 32.88
CA VAL A 26 17.33 -8.44 32.60
C VAL A 26 17.04 -8.64 31.12
N ILE A 27 17.82 -8.00 30.25
CA ILE A 27 17.44 -7.89 28.84
C ILE A 27 17.52 -9.21 28.07
N LEU A 28 18.42 -10.13 28.44
CA LEU A 28 18.55 -11.40 27.72
C LEU A 28 17.36 -12.33 27.98
N PRO A 29 17.03 -12.70 29.24
CA PRO A 29 15.89 -13.58 29.49
C PRO A 29 14.57 -12.91 29.09
N ASP A 30 14.39 -11.62 29.38
CA ASP A 30 13.16 -10.91 29.05
C ASP A 30 12.94 -10.84 27.54
N ALA A 31 13.95 -10.41 26.76
CA ALA A 31 13.80 -10.26 25.32
C ALA A 31 13.58 -11.62 24.62
N CYS A 32 14.33 -12.66 25.02
CA CYS A 32 14.17 -13.99 24.44
C CYS A 32 12.79 -14.58 24.75
N THR A 33 12.35 -14.52 26.01
CA THR A 33 11.05 -15.05 26.43
C THR A 33 9.89 -14.28 25.80
N LEU A 34 9.98 -12.95 25.75
CA LEU A 34 8.96 -12.12 25.12
C LEU A 34 8.87 -12.39 23.62
N LEU A 35 10.00 -12.54 22.94
CA LEU A 35 10.03 -12.82 21.51
C LEU A 35 9.41 -14.19 21.22
N ASP A 36 9.79 -15.22 21.97
CA ASP A 36 9.21 -16.57 21.86
C ASP A 36 7.69 -16.55 22.00
N TYR A 37 7.19 -15.94 23.08
CA TYR A 37 5.77 -15.77 23.32
C TYR A 37 5.06 -14.99 22.20
N THR A 38 5.67 -13.90 21.73
CA THR A 38 5.09 -13.07 20.67
C THR A 38 5.01 -13.83 19.35
N LEU A 39 6.03 -14.63 19.01
CA LEU A 39 6.03 -15.44 17.80
C LEU A 39 4.96 -16.52 17.85
N ASP A 40 4.81 -17.22 18.97
CA ASP A 40 3.75 -18.22 19.14
C ASP A 40 2.35 -17.60 19.04
N LEU A 41 2.11 -16.54 19.82
CA LEU A 41 0.83 -15.83 19.82
C LEU A 41 0.48 -15.29 18.43
N PHE A 42 1.42 -14.62 17.77
CA PHE A 42 1.18 -14.02 16.46
C PHE A 42 0.99 -15.08 15.37
N THR A 43 1.70 -16.22 15.45
CA THR A 43 1.47 -17.36 14.56
C THR A 43 0.03 -17.88 14.71
N GLY A 44 -0.47 -17.98 15.94
CA GLY A 44 -1.86 -18.33 16.23
C GLY A 44 -2.86 -17.33 15.63
N ILE A 45 -2.60 -16.03 15.81
CA ILE A 45 -3.45 -14.95 15.26
C ILE A 45 -3.51 -15.02 13.73
N VAL A 46 -2.36 -15.10 13.05
CA VAL A 46 -2.30 -15.14 11.58
C VAL A 46 -2.96 -16.41 11.05
N ARG A 47 -2.75 -17.56 11.71
CA ARG A 47 -3.40 -18.83 11.34
C ARG A 47 -4.93 -18.77 11.49
N GLY A 48 -5.43 -18.07 12.51
CA GLY A 48 -6.86 -17.89 12.77
C GLY A 48 -7.49 -16.66 12.11
N LEU A 49 -6.73 -15.90 11.31
CA LEU A 49 -7.17 -14.62 10.77
C LEU A 49 -8.31 -14.82 9.77
N GLN A 50 -9.47 -14.24 10.05
CA GLN A 50 -10.60 -14.22 9.12
C GLN A 50 -10.45 -13.05 8.14
N VAL A 51 -10.25 -13.37 6.87
CA VAL A 51 -10.18 -12.40 5.78
C VAL A 51 -11.54 -12.35 5.08
N TYR A 52 -12.02 -11.13 4.79
CA TYR A 52 -13.32 -10.90 4.15
C TYR A 52 -13.13 -10.20 2.78
N PRO A 53 -12.90 -10.97 1.69
CA PRO A 53 -12.63 -10.40 0.36
C PRO A 53 -13.70 -9.43 -0.13
N GLU A 54 -14.97 -9.70 0.15
CA GLU A 54 -16.08 -8.82 -0.24
C GLU A 54 -16.00 -7.43 0.41
N ASN A 55 -15.57 -7.37 1.67
CA ASN A 55 -15.36 -6.09 2.35
C ASN A 55 -14.14 -5.36 1.77
N MET A 56 -13.09 -6.09 1.39
CA MET A 56 -11.92 -5.49 0.73
C MET A 56 -12.32 -4.87 -0.62
N ARG A 57 -13.09 -5.59 -1.43
CA ARG A 57 -13.59 -5.08 -2.71
C ARG A 57 -14.51 -3.89 -2.52
N ARG A 58 -15.48 -3.98 -1.59
CA ARG A 58 -16.36 -2.85 -1.25
C ARG A 58 -15.57 -1.61 -0.83
N ASN A 59 -14.49 -1.77 -0.07
CA ASN A 59 -13.66 -0.65 0.37
C ASN A 59 -12.95 0.05 -0.79
N LEU A 60 -12.54 -0.68 -1.83
CA LEU A 60 -11.97 -0.07 -3.05
C LEU A 60 -13.02 0.78 -3.78
N GLU A 61 -14.26 0.29 -3.86
CA GLU A 61 -15.37 0.98 -4.52
C GLU A 61 -15.86 2.22 -3.76
N LEU A 62 -15.52 2.39 -2.47
CA LEU A 62 -15.94 3.55 -1.66
C LEU A 62 -15.53 4.88 -2.30
N THR A 63 -14.41 4.88 -3.01
CA THR A 63 -13.87 6.05 -3.70
C THR A 63 -14.46 6.29 -5.08
N GLN A 64 -15.51 5.57 -5.50
CA GLN A 64 -16.18 5.78 -6.79
C GLN A 64 -15.23 5.62 -8.01
N GLY A 65 -14.24 4.71 -7.93
CA GLY A 65 -13.29 4.47 -9.02
C GLY A 65 -12.09 5.43 -9.07
N LEU A 66 -11.88 6.29 -8.08
CA LEU A 66 -10.75 7.24 -8.06
C LEU A 66 -9.37 6.57 -8.03
N VAL A 67 -9.29 5.31 -7.61
CA VAL A 67 -8.06 4.50 -7.69
C VAL A 67 -7.47 4.43 -9.10
N PHE A 68 -8.31 4.57 -10.14
CA PHE A 68 -7.90 4.54 -11.54
C PHE A 68 -7.44 5.91 -12.09
N SER A 69 -7.55 7.00 -11.31
CA SER A 69 -7.18 8.36 -11.73
C SER A 69 -5.78 8.46 -12.34
N HIS A 70 -4.81 7.74 -11.76
CA HIS A 70 -3.45 7.72 -12.31
C HIS A 70 -3.36 7.04 -13.68
N ARG A 71 -4.12 5.97 -13.92
CA ARG A 71 -4.15 5.30 -15.23
C ARG A 71 -4.76 6.21 -16.30
N VAL A 72 -5.82 6.93 -15.96
CA VAL A 72 -6.44 7.93 -16.86
C VAL A 72 -5.46 9.06 -17.17
N LEU A 73 -4.73 9.56 -16.17
CA LEU A 73 -3.71 10.58 -16.36
C LEU A 73 -2.62 10.13 -17.33
N LEU A 74 -2.10 8.91 -17.16
CA LEU A 74 -1.06 8.38 -18.06
C LEU A 74 -1.62 8.17 -19.48
N ALA A 75 -2.82 7.62 -19.61
CA ALA A 75 -3.45 7.43 -20.91
C ALA A 75 -3.64 8.75 -21.67
N LEU A 76 -4.01 9.84 -20.98
CA LEU A 76 -4.10 11.17 -21.59
C LEU A 76 -2.73 11.71 -22.03
N ILE A 77 -1.68 11.48 -21.24
CA ILE A 77 -0.30 11.85 -21.63
C ILE A 77 0.13 11.06 -22.88
N ASP A 78 -0.18 9.76 -22.94
CA ASP A 78 0.14 8.91 -24.09
C ASP A 78 -0.62 9.33 -25.36
N LYS A 79 -1.77 10.01 -25.21
CA LYS A 79 -2.52 10.64 -26.30
C LYS A 79 -2.01 12.04 -26.68
N GLY A 80 -0.94 12.52 -26.04
CA GLY A 80 -0.21 13.72 -26.43
C GLY A 80 -0.46 14.95 -25.56
N LEU A 81 -1.20 14.85 -24.44
CA LEU A 81 -1.34 15.98 -23.51
C LEU A 81 -0.05 16.20 -22.73
N SER A 82 0.20 17.46 -22.37
CA SER A 82 1.18 17.73 -21.32
C SER A 82 0.69 17.15 -19.98
N ARG A 83 1.63 16.78 -19.11
CA ARG A 83 1.32 16.28 -17.77
C ARG A 83 0.45 17.24 -16.97
N GLN A 84 0.64 18.56 -17.14
CA GLN A 84 -0.12 19.57 -16.41
C GLN A 84 -1.59 19.63 -16.88
N GLU A 85 -1.83 19.54 -18.19
CA GLU A 85 -3.18 19.51 -18.76
C GLU A 85 -3.92 18.22 -18.36
N ALA A 86 -3.27 17.05 -18.51
CA ALA A 86 -3.82 15.77 -18.12
C ALA A 86 -4.16 15.73 -16.61
N TYR A 87 -3.26 16.26 -15.77
CA TYR A 87 -3.50 16.35 -14.33
C TYR A 87 -4.71 17.21 -14.00
N LYS A 88 -4.86 18.38 -14.64
CA LYS A 88 -5.99 19.27 -14.41
C LYS A 88 -7.33 18.58 -14.73
N LEU A 89 -7.45 17.98 -15.92
CA LEU A 89 -8.67 17.28 -16.35
C LEU A 89 -9.04 16.13 -15.40
N VAL A 90 -8.06 15.31 -15.03
CA VAL A 90 -8.27 14.20 -14.08
C VAL A 90 -8.65 14.72 -12.70
N GLN A 91 -7.98 15.75 -12.20
CA GLN A 91 -8.22 16.31 -10.87
C GLN A 91 -9.63 16.92 -10.76
N GLU A 92 -10.08 17.66 -11.77
CA GLU A 92 -11.41 18.29 -11.78
C GLU A 92 -12.52 17.23 -11.72
N ASN A 93 -12.44 16.20 -12.56
CA ASN A 93 -13.39 15.08 -12.55
C ASN A 93 -13.29 14.24 -11.28
N ALA A 94 -12.08 14.02 -10.76
CA ALA A 94 -11.89 13.29 -9.51
C ALA A 94 -12.52 14.02 -8.30
N MET A 95 -12.34 15.33 -8.23
CA MET A 95 -12.92 16.16 -7.17
C MET A 95 -14.45 16.26 -7.28
N ARG A 96 -15.01 16.16 -8.49
CA ARG A 96 -16.46 16.04 -8.70
C ARG A 96 -16.98 14.68 -8.24
N ALA A 97 -16.34 13.59 -8.67
CA ALA A 97 -16.69 12.22 -8.26
C ALA A 97 -16.75 12.08 -6.74
N TRP A 98 -15.75 12.64 -6.05
CA TRP A 98 -15.69 12.63 -4.59
C TRP A 98 -16.83 13.41 -3.92
N ARG A 99 -17.11 14.64 -4.40
CA ARG A 99 -18.12 15.53 -3.80
C ARG A 99 -19.54 15.06 -4.07
N GLU A 100 -19.80 14.60 -5.29
CA GLU A 100 -21.14 14.23 -5.77
C GLU A 100 -21.46 12.76 -5.51
N ARG A 101 -20.45 11.95 -5.15
CA ARG A 101 -20.54 10.48 -5.04
C ARG A 101 -21.02 9.83 -6.33
N THR A 102 -20.54 10.36 -7.45
CA THR A 102 -20.81 9.86 -8.79
C THR A 102 -19.63 9.01 -9.25
N PRO A 103 -19.85 7.89 -9.96
CA PRO A 103 -18.76 7.11 -10.53
C PRO A 103 -17.82 7.96 -11.37
N PHE A 104 -16.51 7.85 -11.11
CA PHE A 104 -15.50 8.63 -11.80
C PHE A 104 -15.48 8.37 -13.32
N LEU A 105 -15.73 7.12 -13.74
CA LEU A 105 -15.83 6.74 -15.15
C LEU A 105 -16.96 7.51 -15.86
N ASP A 106 -18.11 7.66 -15.21
CA ASP A 106 -19.27 8.33 -15.80
C ASP A 106 -18.95 9.81 -16.05
N LEU A 107 -18.33 10.47 -15.06
CA LEU A 107 -17.92 11.88 -15.18
C LEU A 107 -16.89 12.09 -16.30
N LEU A 108 -15.93 11.18 -16.46
CA LEU A 108 -14.97 11.23 -17.58
C LEU A 108 -15.67 11.02 -18.94
N CYS A 109 -16.73 10.21 -18.98
CA CYS A 109 -17.53 9.98 -20.18
C CYS A 109 -18.52 11.13 -20.49
N GLU A 110 -18.68 12.08 -19.58
CA GLU A 110 -19.45 13.31 -19.78
C GLU A 110 -18.56 14.51 -20.15
N ASP A 111 -17.26 14.42 -19.88
CA ASP A 111 -16.29 15.49 -20.15
C ASP A 111 -15.82 15.46 -21.61
N GLU A 112 -16.26 16.45 -22.39
CA GLU A 112 -15.88 16.60 -23.81
C GLU A 112 -14.37 16.78 -24.00
N ASP A 113 -13.67 17.43 -23.07
CA ASP A 113 -12.22 17.63 -23.18
C ASP A 113 -11.49 16.30 -23.00
N VAL A 114 -11.98 15.40 -22.14
CA VAL A 114 -11.45 14.02 -22.02
C VAL A 114 -11.79 13.20 -23.28
N LEU A 115 -13.03 13.27 -23.76
CA LEU A 115 -13.51 12.49 -24.91
C LEU A 115 -12.85 12.87 -26.25
N ARG A 116 -12.27 14.07 -26.36
CA ARG A 116 -11.44 14.46 -27.51
C ARG A 116 -10.19 13.59 -27.66
N HIS A 117 -9.73 12.94 -26.59
CA HIS A 117 -8.48 12.18 -26.57
C HIS A 117 -8.68 10.68 -26.32
N LEU A 118 -9.69 10.31 -25.54
CA LEU A 118 -10.00 8.93 -25.19
C LEU A 118 -11.47 8.61 -25.50
N SER A 119 -11.71 7.54 -26.24
CA SER A 119 -13.06 7.02 -26.46
C SER A 119 -13.65 6.43 -25.17
N ARG A 120 -14.98 6.23 -25.15
CA ARG A 120 -15.67 5.61 -24.00
C ARG A 120 -15.17 4.19 -23.75
N GLU A 121 -14.89 3.46 -24.82
CA GLU A 121 -14.35 2.11 -24.77
C GLU A 121 -12.94 2.08 -24.19
N GLU A 122 -12.07 3.02 -24.61
CA GLU A 122 -10.73 3.17 -24.04
C GLU A 122 -10.80 3.53 -22.55
N LEU A 123 -11.65 4.49 -22.17
CA LEU A 123 -11.87 4.85 -20.77
C LEU A 123 -12.32 3.65 -19.95
N ALA A 124 -13.32 2.90 -20.40
CA ALA A 124 -13.81 1.71 -19.70
C ALA A 124 -12.70 0.68 -19.47
N SER A 125 -11.81 0.48 -20.44
CA SER A 125 -10.67 -0.45 -20.31
C SER A 125 -9.63 -0.05 -19.25
N LEU A 126 -9.59 1.22 -18.84
CA LEU A 126 -8.70 1.71 -17.79
C LEU A 126 -9.23 1.41 -16.38
N PHE A 127 -10.52 1.06 -16.24
CA PHE A 127 -11.19 0.76 -14.98
C PHE A 127 -11.21 -0.74 -14.71
N ASP A 128 -10.04 -1.35 -14.81
CA ASP A 128 -9.82 -2.77 -14.57
C ASP A 128 -8.80 -2.99 -13.45
N TYR A 129 -9.22 -3.72 -12.41
CA TYR A 129 -8.39 -4.06 -11.26
C TYR A 129 -7.30 -5.10 -11.59
N GLU A 130 -7.51 -5.96 -12.59
CA GLU A 130 -6.54 -7.01 -12.95
C GLU A 130 -5.20 -6.42 -13.38
N PHE A 131 -5.23 -5.22 -13.97
CA PHE A 131 -4.03 -4.45 -14.28
C PHE A 131 -3.09 -4.28 -13.07
N TYR A 132 -3.62 -4.13 -11.85
CA TYR A 132 -2.80 -3.96 -10.65
C TYR A 132 -2.29 -5.29 -10.07
N THR A 133 -2.86 -6.42 -10.49
CA THR A 133 -2.50 -7.75 -10.00
C THR A 133 -1.74 -8.59 -11.03
N GLN A 134 -1.52 -8.09 -12.24
CA GLN A 134 -0.89 -8.84 -13.34
C GLN A 134 0.52 -9.40 -13.02
N HIS A 135 1.25 -8.78 -12.08
CA HIS A 135 2.61 -9.20 -11.66
C HIS A 135 2.64 -9.89 -10.30
N VAL A 136 1.48 -10.27 -9.75
CA VAL A 136 1.42 -10.98 -8.47
C VAL A 136 2.15 -12.32 -8.59
N ASP A 137 1.88 -13.12 -9.62
CA ASP A 137 2.52 -14.43 -9.82
C ASP A 137 4.04 -14.33 -10.01
N ASP A 138 4.53 -13.28 -10.67
CA ASP A 138 5.97 -13.00 -10.76
C ASP A 138 6.59 -12.77 -9.37
N SER A 139 5.86 -12.09 -8.50
CA SER A 139 6.31 -11.76 -7.14
C SER A 139 6.31 -13.00 -6.24
N PHE A 140 5.29 -13.85 -6.33
CA PHE A 140 5.22 -15.13 -5.61
C PHE A 140 6.38 -16.06 -6.01
N ARG A 141 6.65 -16.18 -7.32
CA ARG A 141 7.77 -16.98 -7.82
C ARG A 141 9.14 -16.54 -7.27
N ARG A 142 9.36 -15.23 -7.08
CA ARG A 142 10.62 -14.69 -6.52
C ARG A 142 10.83 -15.08 -5.06
N VAL A 143 9.77 -15.29 -4.30
CA VAL A 143 9.84 -15.68 -2.87
C VAL A 143 9.71 -17.20 -2.68
N GLY A 144 9.70 -17.98 -3.76
CA GLY A 144 9.64 -19.44 -3.71
C GLY A 144 8.25 -20.00 -3.39
N LEU A 145 7.20 -19.25 -3.71
CA LEU A 145 5.80 -19.68 -3.63
C LEU A 145 5.20 -19.87 -5.02
#